data_AF-A0A173MR19-F1
#
_entry.id   AF-A0A173MR19-F1
#
_cell.length_a   1.000
_cell.length_b   1.000
_cell.length_c   1.000
_cell.angle_alpha   90.00
_cell.angle_beta   90.00
_cell.angle_gamma   90.00
#
_symmetry.space_group_name_H-M   'P 1'
#
loop_
_entity.id
_entity.type
_entity.pdbx_description
1 polymer ?
#
loop_
_entity_poly.entity_id
_entity_poly.type
_entity_poly.pdbx_seq_one_letter_code
_entity_poly.pdbx_strand_id
1 'polypeptide(L)'
;MKLTTKIYLGFSFLLFAGLTVTGCKQQENKKKKEGSDDLVFVELKTVKLGEERWEYDIYVDHKPYIKQDRIPAIAGLHPFVSEEEAKRTGEFVIAKVKKGLGPALSKEDIQKLNLTIK
;
A
#
# COMPACT_ATOMS: atom_id res chain seq x y z
N MET A 1 46.88 -32.48 -23.90
CA MET A 1 46.13 -32.10 -22.68
C MET A 1 45.93 -33.34 -21.82
N LYS A 2 46.60 -33.39 -20.67
CA LYS A 2 46.19 -34.23 -19.53
C LYS A 2 44.86 -33.62 -19.02
N LEU A 3 43.86 -34.33 -18.50
CA LEU A 3 43.97 -35.11 -17.27
C LEU A 3 42.67 -35.95 -17.04
N THR A 4 42.80 -37.27 -17.20
CA THR A 4 42.24 -38.42 -16.43
C THR A 4 41.02 -38.19 -15.50
N THR A 5 39.81 -38.78 -15.70
CA THR A 5 39.31 -40.17 -15.48
C THR A 5 39.27 -40.68 -14.01
N LYS A 6 38.07 -41.08 -13.51
CA LYS A 6 37.66 -42.37 -12.85
C LYS A 6 36.55 -42.17 -11.78
N ILE A 7 35.31 -42.68 -11.94
CA ILE A 7 34.71 -44.04 -11.73
C ILE A 7 33.97 -44.18 -10.38
N TYR A 8 32.68 -44.55 -10.47
CA TYR A 8 31.70 -44.94 -9.44
C TYR A 8 32.16 -46.12 -8.56
N LEU A 9 31.66 -46.20 -7.30
CA LEU A 9 31.05 -47.41 -6.70
C LEU A 9 30.54 -47.06 -5.27
N GLY A 10 29.27 -47.36 -4.97
CA GLY A 10 28.61 -47.01 -3.71
C GLY A 10 28.87 -47.96 -2.54
N PHE A 11 28.43 -47.58 -1.35
CA PHE A 11 28.13 -48.53 -0.27
C PHE A 11 26.98 -48.02 0.59
N SER A 12 26.07 -48.96 0.84
CA SER A 12 24.84 -48.87 1.61
C SER A 12 25.12 -48.88 3.12
N PHE A 13 24.06 -48.61 3.89
CA PHE A 13 23.80 -49.10 5.25
C PHE A 13 24.27 -48.24 6.44
N LEU A 14 23.30 -47.64 7.14
CA LEU A 14 22.91 -47.91 8.55
C LEU A 14 22.44 -46.66 9.31
N LEU A 15 21.14 -46.69 9.63
CA LEU A 15 20.56 -46.42 10.96
C LEU A 15 21.28 -45.41 11.86
N PHE A 16 20.72 -44.19 11.93
CA PHE A 16 20.62 -43.50 13.22
C PHE A 16 19.17 -43.11 13.47
N ALA A 17 18.49 -43.97 14.22
CA ALA A 17 17.30 -43.62 14.96
C ALA A 17 17.70 -42.61 16.04
N GLY A 18 17.25 -41.36 15.89
CA GLY A 18 17.38 -40.31 16.90
C GLY A 18 16.02 -39.66 17.10
N LEU A 19 15.31 -40.09 18.14
CA LEU A 19 14.22 -39.31 18.73
C LEU A 19 14.79 -37.96 19.14
N THR A 20 14.40 -36.89 18.45
CA THR A 20 14.37 -35.57 19.06
C THR A 20 12.92 -35.12 19.08
N VAL A 21 12.25 -35.39 20.20
CA VAL A 21 11.03 -34.68 20.58
C VAL A 21 11.46 -33.23 20.78
N THR A 22 11.22 -32.39 19.79
CA THR A 22 11.28 -30.94 19.96
C THR A 22 9.92 -30.42 19.57
N GLY A 23 9.04 -30.34 20.57
CA GLY A 23 7.85 -29.52 20.45
C GLY A 23 8.29 -28.09 20.17
N CYS A 24 8.17 -27.65 18.91
CA CYS A 24 8.18 -26.24 18.59
C CYS A 24 6.90 -25.65 19.18
N LYS A 25 6.97 -25.15 20.42
CA LYS A 25 6.18 -24.00 20.81
C LYS A 25 6.58 -22.88 19.87
N GLN A 26 5.83 -22.72 18.78
CA GLN A 26 5.90 -21.56 17.91
C GLN A 26 5.37 -20.37 18.70
N GLN A 27 6.23 -19.78 19.53
CA GLN A 27 6.07 -18.42 19.96
C GLN A 27 6.21 -17.56 18.69
N GLU A 28 5.08 -17.09 18.19
CA GLU A 28 5.04 -15.97 17.25
C GLU A 28 5.69 -14.76 17.92
N ASN A 29 7.00 -14.66 17.76
CA ASN A 29 7.77 -13.49 18.14
C ASN A 29 7.47 -12.41 17.10
N LYS A 30 6.31 -11.74 17.23
CA LYS A 30 6.01 -10.49 16.51
C LYS A 30 6.93 -9.41 17.06
N LYS A 31 8.18 -9.43 16.58
CA LYS A 31 9.13 -8.34 16.72
C LYS A 31 8.53 -7.15 15.98
N LYS A 32 7.76 -6.33 16.70
CA LYS A 32 7.32 -5.00 16.27
C LYS A 32 8.62 -4.24 15.97
N LYS A 33 8.96 -4.08 14.69
CA LYS A 33 10.02 -3.18 14.28
C LYS A 33 9.57 -1.77 14.68
N GLU A 34 10.06 -1.31 15.81
CA GLU A 34 10.22 0.10 16.11
C GLU A 34 11.32 0.59 15.16
N GLY A 35 10.88 1.00 13.96
CA GLY A 35 11.73 1.55 12.92
C GLY A 35 11.77 3.05 13.09
N SER A 36 12.99 3.61 13.02
CA SER A 36 13.31 5.03 12.91
C SER A 36 12.21 5.82 12.21
N ASP A 37 11.83 6.97 12.79
CA ASP A 37 10.96 7.99 12.20
C ASP A 37 11.53 8.49 10.86
N ASP A 38 11.40 7.68 9.82
CA ASP A 38 11.67 8.10 8.45
C ASP A 38 10.47 8.96 8.05
N LEU A 39 10.61 10.26 8.27
CA LEU A 39 9.57 11.25 8.02
C LEU A 39 9.31 11.30 6.51
N VAL A 40 8.17 10.74 6.09
CA VAL A 40 7.71 10.82 4.70
C VAL A 40 7.00 12.15 4.46
N PHE A 41 7.46 12.94 3.50
CA PHE A 41 6.84 14.22 3.17
C PHE A 41 5.61 14.00 2.26
N VAL A 42 4.44 14.46 2.72
CA VAL A 42 3.18 14.34 1.99
C VAL A 42 2.62 15.73 1.70
N GLU A 43 2.35 16.01 0.44
CA GLU A 43 1.80 17.28 -0.04
C GLU A 43 0.46 17.05 -0.74
N LEU A 44 -0.53 17.90 -0.44
CA LEU A 44 -1.84 17.92 -1.09
C LEU A 44 -1.97 19.20 -1.90
N LYS A 45 -2.33 19.08 -3.17
CA LYS A 45 -2.66 20.22 -4.05
C LYS A 45 -4.06 20.06 -4.60
N THR A 46 -4.74 21.18 -4.75
CA THR A 46 -6.01 21.32 -5.45
C THR A 46 -5.78 22.09 -6.74
N VAL A 47 -6.42 21.66 -7.83
CA VAL A 47 -6.28 22.31 -9.13
C VAL A 47 -7.67 22.56 -9.73
N LYS A 48 -7.90 23.78 -10.20
CA LYS A 48 -9.13 24.16 -10.89
C LYS A 48 -9.02 23.75 -12.37
N LEU A 49 -9.90 22.87 -12.81
CA LEU A 49 -9.96 22.36 -14.19
C LEU A 49 -10.98 23.12 -15.06
N GLY A 50 -11.87 23.91 -14.46
CA GLY A 50 -12.89 24.67 -15.16
C GLY A 50 -13.91 25.30 -14.21
N GLU A 51 -15.04 25.77 -14.74
CA GLU A 51 -16.19 26.17 -13.93
C GLU A 51 -16.71 24.97 -13.15
N GLU A 52 -16.78 25.10 -11.82
CA GLU A 52 -17.23 24.04 -10.91
C GLU A 52 -16.56 22.68 -11.15
N ARG A 53 -15.27 22.70 -11.53
CA ARG A 53 -14.48 21.51 -11.79
C ARG A 53 -13.15 21.60 -11.09
N TRP A 54 -12.94 20.73 -10.13
CA TRP A 54 -11.72 20.64 -9.35
C TRP A 54 -11.18 19.22 -9.34
N GLU A 55 -9.87 19.13 -9.13
CA GLU A 55 -9.17 17.89 -8.84
C GLU A 55 -8.31 18.07 -7.58
N TYR A 56 -7.89 16.94 -7.01
CA TYR A 56 -6.82 16.93 -6.03
C TYR A 56 -5.67 16.02 -6.47
N ASP A 57 -4.47 16.42 -6.10
CA ASP A 57 -3.23 15.68 -6.27
C ASP A 57 -2.59 15.42 -4.91
N ILE A 58 -2.09 14.21 -4.70
CA ILE A 58 -1.25 13.86 -3.56
C ILE A 58 0.15 13.56 -4.07
N TYR A 59 1.15 14.17 -3.46
CA TYR A 59 2.56 13.92 -3.71
C TYR A 59 3.20 13.30 -2.47
N VAL A 60 4.07 12.33 -2.69
CA VAL A 60 4.90 11.72 -1.66
C VAL A 60 6.36 11.92 -2.06
N ASP A 61 7.13 12.57 -1.19
CA ASP A 61 8.52 12.99 -1.47
C ASP A 61 8.63 13.74 -2.81
N HIS A 62 7.71 14.68 -3.02
CA HIS A 62 7.55 15.48 -4.24
C HIS A 62 7.25 14.70 -5.52
N LYS A 63 7.02 13.38 -5.45
CA LYS A 63 6.62 12.55 -6.59
C LYS A 63 5.10 12.41 -6.63
N PRO A 64 4.47 12.45 -7.83
CA PRO A 64 3.04 12.26 -7.94
C PRO A 64 2.67 10.86 -7.44
N TYR A 65 1.76 10.81 -6.49
CA TYR A 65 1.27 9.57 -5.89
C TYR A 65 -0.17 9.29 -6.31
N ILE A 66 -1.05 10.30 -6.22
CA ILE A 66 -2.45 10.21 -6.65
C ILE A 66 -2.80 11.47 -7.43
N LYS A 67 -3.52 11.31 -8.54
CA LYS A 67 -4.16 12.39 -9.29
C LYS A 67 -5.62 12.01 -9.47
N GLN A 68 -6.54 12.86 -9.01
CA GLN A 68 -7.95 12.53 -8.95
C GLN A 68 -8.81 13.70 -9.42
N ASP A 69 -9.27 13.62 -10.67
CA ASP A 69 -10.07 14.61 -11.38
C ASP A 69 -11.59 14.45 -11.20
N ARG A 70 -12.01 13.43 -10.45
CA ARG A 70 -13.41 13.03 -10.27
C ARG A 70 -13.67 12.36 -8.93
N ILE A 71 -14.91 12.39 -8.47
CA ILE A 71 -15.38 11.72 -7.26
C ILE A 71 -15.20 10.19 -7.40
N PRO A 72 -14.40 9.55 -6.53
CA PRO A 72 -14.23 8.09 -6.56
C PRO A 72 -15.53 7.35 -6.21
N ALA A 73 -15.60 6.06 -6.56
CA ALA A 73 -16.72 5.15 -6.22
C ALA A 73 -18.12 5.56 -6.71
N ILE A 74 -18.24 6.64 -7.50
CA ILE A 74 -19.44 7.02 -8.25
C ILE A 74 -19.17 6.76 -9.73
N ALA A 75 -20.10 6.07 -10.39
CA ALA A 75 -19.97 5.76 -11.81
C ALA A 75 -20.21 7.02 -12.65
N GLY A 76 -19.36 7.28 -13.64
CA GLY A 76 -19.48 8.42 -14.54
C GLY A 76 -18.37 9.48 -14.36
N LEU A 77 -18.61 10.66 -14.92
CA LEU A 77 -17.69 11.80 -14.89
C LEU A 77 -18.23 12.87 -13.95
N HIS A 78 -18.08 12.63 -12.63
CA HIS A 78 -18.49 13.58 -11.61
C HIS A 78 -17.27 14.32 -11.05
N PRO A 79 -16.98 15.55 -11.51
CA PRO A 79 -15.89 16.36 -10.95
C PRO A 79 -16.26 16.86 -9.55
N PHE A 80 -15.27 17.31 -8.79
CA PHE A 80 -15.52 18.06 -7.56
C PHE A 80 -16.02 19.46 -7.91
N VAL A 81 -17.14 19.90 -7.31
CA VAL A 81 -17.76 21.18 -7.68
C VAL A 81 -17.04 22.38 -7.07
N SER A 82 -16.26 22.15 -6.00
CA SER A 82 -15.48 23.18 -5.32
C SER A 82 -14.08 22.67 -4.93
N GLU A 83 -13.19 23.62 -4.65
CA GLU A 83 -11.85 23.33 -4.15
C GLU A 83 -11.90 22.58 -2.81
N GLU A 84 -12.82 22.99 -1.94
CA GLU A 84 -13.02 22.42 -0.61
C GLU A 84 -13.42 20.95 -0.70
N GLU A 85 -14.25 20.58 -1.68
CA GLU A 85 -14.63 19.19 -1.93
C GLU A 85 -13.46 18.32 -2.39
N ALA A 86 -12.64 18.82 -3.30
CA ALA A 86 -11.43 18.13 -3.73
C ALA A 86 -10.44 17.99 -2.55
N LYS A 87 -10.22 19.09 -1.81
CA LYS A 87 -9.29 19.15 -0.67
C LYS A 87 -9.67 18.16 0.43
N ARG A 88 -10.89 18.22 0.95
CA ARG A 88 -11.33 17.34 2.05
C ARG A 88 -11.31 15.86 1.67
N THR A 89 -11.55 15.56 0.39
CA THR A 89 -11.44 14.20 -0.14
C THR A 89 -9.98 13.74 -0.15
N GLY A 90 -9.05 14.58 -0.63
CA GLY A 90 -7.62 14.31 -0.59
C GLY A 90 -7.08 14.15 0.83
N GLU A 91 -7.51 14.99 1.77
CA GLU A 91 -7.17 14.86 3.20
C GLU A 91 -7.65 13.53 3.79
N PHE A 92 -8.86 13.10 3.44
CA PHE A 92 -9.40 11.83 3.86
C PHE A 92 -8.58 10.64 3.32
N VAL A 93 -8.16 10.71 2.05
CA VAL A 93 -7.25 9.71 1.45
C VAL A 93 -5.90 9.69 2.16
N ILE A 94 -5.30 10.85 2.43
CA ILE A 94 -4.04 10.95 3.19
C ILE A 94 -4.20 10.30 4.57
N ALA A 95 -5.31 10.56 5.26
CA ALA A 95 -5.58 9.96 6.56
C ALA A 95 -5.71 8.43 6.51
N LYS A 96 -6.26 7.86 5.43
CA LYS A 96 -6.30 6.40 5.20
C LYS A 96 -4.90 5.85 4.97
N VAL A 97 -4.12 6.47 4.08
CA VAL A 97 -2.76 6.05 3.75
C VAL A 97 -1.85 6.09 4.98
N LYS A 98 -1.94 7.15 5.80
CA LYS A 98 -1.20 7.25 7.07
C LYS A 98 -1.54 6.15 8.08
N LYS A 99 -2.72 5.52 7.96
CA LYS A 99 -3.15 4.39 8.79
C LYS A 99 -2.75 3.02 8.20
N GLY A 100 -1.98 3.00 7.10
CA GLY A 100 -1.64 1.78 6.38
C GLY A 100 -2.79 1.19 5.56
N LEU A 101 -3.87 1.95 5.35
CA LEU A 101 -4.97 1.55 4.48
C LEU A 101 -4.71 2.00 3.04
N GLY A 102 -5.32 1.31 2.08
CA GLY A 102 -5.26 1.72 0.67
C GLY A 102 -5.95 3.07 0.42
N PRO A 103 -5.56 3.80 -0.64
CA PRO A 103 -6.11 5.11 -0.97
C PRO A 103 -7.52 5.05 -1.59
N ALA A 104 -7.98 3.86 -1.97
CA ALA A 104 -9.31 3.68 -2.56
C ALA A 104 -10.41 4.09 -1.57
N LEU A 105 -11.41 4.81 -2.07
CA LEU A 105 -12.59 5.20 -1.31
C LEU A 105 -13.75 4.28 -1.65
N SER A 106 -14.51 3.90 -0.62
CA SER A 106 -15.76 3.14 -0.74
C SER A 106 -16.96 4.07 -0.92
N LYS A 107 -18.14 3.53 -1.24
CA LYS A 107 -19.36 4.35 -1.32
C LYS A 107 -19.71 4.97 0.03
N GLU A 108 -19.45 4.24 1.10
CA GLU A 108 -19.65 4.69 2.48
C GLU A 108 -18.71 5.85 2.84
N ASP A 109 -17.47 5.85 2.33
CA ASP A 109 -16.54 6.96 2.50
C ASP A 109 -17.05 8.22 1.79
N ILE A 110 -17.57 8.09 0.55
CA ILE A 110 -18.17 9.20 -0.20
C ILE A 110 -19.40 9.77 0.52
N GLN A 111 -20.26 8.90 1.08
CA GLN A 111 -21.41 9.34 1.89
C GLN A 111 -20.99 10.14 3.12
N LYS A 112 -19.95 9.71 3.85
CA LYS A 112 -19.41 10.46 5.01
C LYS A 112 -18.88 11.83 4.61
N LEU A 113 -18.34 11.94 3.40
CA LEU A 113 -17.82 13.19 2.88
C LEU A 113 -18.99 14.15 2.53
N ASN A 114 -20.21 13.71 2.22
CA ASN A 114 -21.30 14.61 1.78
C ASN A 114 -20.87 15.45 0.55
N LEU A 115 -20.40 14.80 -0.52
CA LEU A 115 -20.00 15.47 -1.77
C LEU A 115 -21.22 15.80 -2.64
N THR A 116 -21.14 16.91 -3.38
CA THR A 116 -22.15 17.29 -4.36
C THR A 116 -21.96 16.48 -5.64
N ILE A 117 -22.99 15.73 -6.05
CA ILE A 117 -22.98 14.95 -7.30
C ILE A 117 -23.90 15.65 -8.29
N LYS A 118 -23.34 16.09 -9.43
CA LYS A 118 -24.08 16.67 -10.56
C LYS A 118 -24.32 15.63 -11.65
#